data_AF-A0A3B0XE63-F1
#
_entry.id   AF-A0A3B0XE63-F1
#
_cell.length_a   1.000
_cell.length_b   1.000
_cell.length_c   1.000
_cell.angle_alpha   90.00
_cell.angle_beta   90.00
_cell.angle_gamma   90.00
#
_symmetry.space_group_name_H-M   'P 1'
#
loop_
_entity.id
_entity.type
_entity.pdbx_description
1 polymer ?
#
loop_
_entity_poly.entity_id
_entity_poly.type
_entity_poly.pdbx_seq_one_letter_code
_entity_poly.pdbx_strand_id
1 'polypeptide(L)'
;GSVKRDDAKVNKAILTQAFTMKKPTDKPVYKVVDVPGGVAVIELKSVTAPKPATNEQLLVLSKQFSNEQAGRDINVVLNYLKSQSKIIRAEEL
;
A
#
# COMPACT_ATOMS: atom_id res chain seq x y z
N GLY A 1 10.75 -16.37 -12.31
CA GLY A 1 11.69 -15.35 -11.82
C GLY A 1 11.24 -14.87 -10.46
N SER A 2 12.09 -14.21 -9.69
CA SER A 2 11.66 -13.51 -8.47
C SER A 2 10.84 -12.27 -8.85
N VAL A 3 9.75 -12.02 -8.14
CA VAL A 3 8.87 -10.88 -8.36
C VAL A 3 8.75 -10.07 -7.08
N LYS A 4 8.75 -8.74 -7.20
CA LYS A 4 8.51 -7.84 -6.07
C LYS A 4 7.01 -7.52 -5.99
N ARG A 5 6.56 -7.04 -4.83
CA ARG A 5 5.14 -6.72 -4.60
C ARG A 5 4.65 -5.58 -5.49
N ASP A 6 5.55 -4.71 -5.91
CA ASP A 6 5.34 -3.52 -6.74
C ASP A 6 5.74 -3.73 -8.21
N ASP A 7 5.94 -4.97 -8.66
CA ASP A 7 6.33 -5.25 -10.04
C ASP A 7 5.20 -4.87 -11.02
N ALA A 8 5.45 -3.82 -11.81
CA ALA A 8 4.48 -3.29 -12.78
C ALA A 8 4.23 -4.21 -13.98
N LYS A 9 5.09 -5.20 -14.23
CA LYS A 9 5.00 -6.11 -15.38
C LYS A 9 4.07 -7.31 -15.13
N VAL A 10 3.78 -7.61 -13.87
CA VAL A 10 2.95 -8.76 -13.49
C VAL A 10 1.55 -8.27 -13.15
N ASN A 11 0.54 -9.05 -13.55
CA ASN A 11 -0.85 -8.74 -13.23
C ASN A 11 -1.02 -8.59 -11.71
N LYS A 12 -1.58 -7.44 -11.28
CA LYS A 12 -1.79 -7.12 -9.87
C LYS A 12 -2.62 -8.17 -9.13
N ALA A 13 -3.63 -8.76 -9.78
CA ALA A 13 -4.45 -9.81 -9.17
C ALA A 13 -3.61 -11.06 -8.84
N ILE A 14 -2.70 -11.45 -9.75
CA ILE A 14 -1.77 -12.56 -9.53
C ILE A 14 -0.82 -12.24 -8.38
N LEU A 15 -0.24 -11.02 -8.36
CA LEU A 15 0.65 -10.59 -7.29
C LEU A 15 -0.05 -10.61 -5.93
N THR A 16 -1.25 -10.03 -5.80
CA THR A 16 -2.00 -10.03 -4.54
C THR A 16 -2.26 -11.45 -4.03
N GLN A 17 -2.59 -12.39 -4.94
CA GLN A 17 -2.80 -13.79 -4.56
C GLN A 17 -1.50 -14.48 -4.17
N ALA A 18 -0.39 -14.25 -4.89
CA ALA A 18 0.92 -14.82 -4.56
C ALA A 18 1.42 -14.40 -3.17
N PHE A 19 1.23 -13.14 -2.78
CA PHE A 19 1.66 -12.61 -1.49
C PHE A 19 0.75 -12.97 -0.30
N THR A 20 -0.40 -13.59 -0.55
CA THR A 20 -1.31 -14.12 0.48
C THR A 20 -1.24 -15.64 0.62
N MET A 21 -0.51 -16.32 -0.26
CA MET A 21 -0.26 -17.76 -0.17
C MET A 21 0.58 -18.09 1.07
N LYS A 22 0.37 -19.31 1.59
CA LYS A 22 1.22 -19.83 2.67
C LYS A 22 2.68 -19.87 2.19
N LYS A 23 3.59 -19.45 3.06
CA LYS A 23 5.03 -19.54 2.81
C LYS A 23 5.42 -21.02 2.62
N PRO A 24 6.11 -21.37 1.52
CA PRO A 24 6.65 -22.72 1.34
C PRO A 24 7.75 -22.98 2.38
N THR A 25 7.69 -24.11 3.07
CA THR A 25 8.75 -24.57 3.99
C THR A 25 9.74 -25.48 3.26
N ASP A 26 9.24 -26.58 2.70
CA ASP A 26 10.09 -27.61 2.05
C ASP A 26 9.66 -27.95 0.62
N LYS A 27 8.40 -27.63 0.27
CA LYS A 27 7.81 -27.91 -1.04
C LYS A 27 7.17 -26.65 -1.63
N PRO A 28 7.18 -26.49 -2.96
CA PRO A 28 6.45 -25.42 -3.62
C PRO A 28 4.95 -25.49 -3.29
N VAL A 29 4.34 -24.33 -3.08
CA VAL A 29 2.90 -24.21 -2.87
C VAL A 29 2.26 -23.74 -4.17
N TYR A 30 1.18 -24.40 -4.58
CA TYR A 30 0.47 -24.07 -5.81
C TYR A 30 -0.86 -23.41 -5.49
N LYS A 31 -1.28 -22.47 -6.34
CA LYS A 31 -2.62 -21.89 -6.29
C LYS A 31 -3.11 -21.55 -7.68
N VAL A 32 -4.36 -21.89 -7.96
CA VAL A 32 -5.05 -21.51 -9.18
C VAL A 32 -5.78 -20.20 -8.93
N VAL A 33 -5.67 -19.25 -9.86
CA VAL A 33 -6.24 -17.92 -9.75
C VAL A 33 -6.92 -17.55 -11.06
N ASP A 34 -8.18 -17.13 -10.96
CA ASP A 34 -8.90 -16.58 -12.10
C ASP A 34 -8.42 -15.17 -12.40
N VAL A 35 -8.13 -14.90 -13.67
CA VAL A 35 -7.68 -13.60 -14.16
C VAL A 35 -8.51 -13.18 -15.38
N PRO A 36 -8.61 -11.87 -15.67
CA PRO A 36 -9.29 -11.43 -16.89
C PRO A 36 -8.61 -12.05 -18.12
N GLY A 37 -9.30 -12.98 -18.79
CA GLY A 37 -8.79 -13.73 -19.94
C GLY A 37 -8.46 -15.20 -19.70
N GLY A 38 -8.66 -15.74 -18.49
CA GLY A 38 -8.55 -17.18 -18.24
C GLY A 38 -8.10 -17.55 -16.83
N VAL A 39 -7.44 -18.70 -16.72
CA VAL A 39 -6.99 -19.27 -15.45
C VAL A 39 -5.46 -19.25 -15.41
N ALA A 40 -4.89 -18.76 -14.32
CA ALA A 40 -3.45 -18.78 -14.07
C ALA A 40 -3.10 -19.74 -12.93
N VAL A 41 -1.97 -20.44 -13.04
CA VAL A 41 -1.43 -21.29 -11.98
C VAL A 41 -0.17 -20.62 -11.41
N ILE A 42 -0.19 -20.37 -10.10
CA ILE A 42 0.94 -19.80 -9.36
C ILE A 42 1.68 -20.95 -8.69
N GLU A 43 2.97 -21.07 -8.96
CA GLU A 43 3.91 -21.92 -8.21
C GLU A 43 4.80 -21.03 -7.34
N LEU A 44 4.62 -21.11 -6.02
CA LEU A 44 5.43 -20.38 -5.05
C LEU A 44 6.54 -21.28 -4.52
N LYS A 45 7.77 -21.09 -5.04
CA LYS A 45 8.96 -21.88 -4.68
C LYS A 45 9.61 -21.41 -3.39
N SER A 46 9.75 -20.11 -3.20
CA SER A 46 10.39 -19.52 -2.03
C SER A 46 9.87 -18.11 -1.77
N VAL A 47 9.97 -17.65 -0.52
CA VAL A 47 9.62 -16.29 -0.11
C VAL A 47 10.80 -15.68 0.62
N THR A 48 11.32 -14.58 0.08
CA THR A 48 12.35 -13.78 0.72
C THR A 48 11.68 -12.71 1.57
N ALA A 49 11.71 -12.89 2.89
CA ALA A 49 11.26 -11.84 3.81
C ALA A 49 12.28 -10.68 3.78
N PRO A 50 11.83 -9.41 3.81
CA PRO A 50 12.75 -8.30 3.99
C PRO A 50 13.46 -8.42 5.35
N LYS A 51 14.67 -7.86 5.43
CA LYS A 51 15.37 -7.74 6.71
C LYS A 51 14.52 -6.89 7.67
N PRO A 52 14.57 -7.15 8.98
CA PRO A 52 13.93 -6.29 9.97
C PRO A 52 14.40 -4.84 9.78
N ALA A 53 13.46 -3.89 9.85
CA ALA A 53 13.80 -2.48 9.81
C ALA A 53 14.66 -2.13 11.04
N THR A 54 15.64 -1.24 10.86
CA THR A 54 16.42 -0.73 12.00
C THR A 54 15.58 0.22 12.85
N ASN A 55 15.97 0.41 14.12
CA ASN A 55 15.27 1.35 15.01
C ASN A 55 15.22 2.78 14.44
N GLU A 56 16.27 3.20 13.72
CA GLU A 56 16.33 4.49 13.04
C GLU A 56 15.28 4.61 11.93
N GLN A 57 15.12 3.56 11.11
CA GLN A 57 14.10 3.52 10.06
C GLN A 57 12.68 3.51 10.63
N LEU A 58 12.47 2.80 11.75
CA LEU A 58 11.19 2.82 12.47
C LEU A 58 10.86 4.20 13.03
N LEU A 59 11.87 4.95 13.49
CA LEU A 59 11.70 6.31 14.01
C LEU A 59 11.38 7.34 12.90
N VAL A 60 11.90 7.13 11.68
CA VAL A 60 11.48 7.91 10.51
C VAL A 60 10.02 7.63 10.16
N LEU A 61 9.62 6.35 10.16
CA LEU A 61 8.23 5.94 9.88
C LEU A 61 7.24 6.50 10.91
N SER A 62 7.60 6.50 12.20
CA SER A 62 6.73 7.07 13.23
C SER A 62 6.56 8.59 13.07
N LYS A 63 7.63 9.31 12.72
CA LYS A 63 7.55 10.75 12.41
C LYS A 63 6.68 11.03 11.18
N GLN A 64 6.83 10.24 10.11
CA GLN A 64 5.99 10.37 8.91
C GLN A 64 4.51 10.19 9.25
N PHE A 65 4.18 9.17 10.04
CA PHE A 65 2.81 8.92 10.48
C PHE A 65 2.23 10.08 11.30
N SER A 66 2.99 10.63 12.26
CA SER A 66 2.57 11.79 13.04
C SER A 66 2.34 13.03 12.15
N ASN A 67 3.19 13.25 11.15
CA ASN A 67 3.04 14.37 10.21
C ASN A 67 1.78 14.21 9.34
N GLU A 68 1.48 13.00 8.87
CA GLU A 68 0.25 12.73 8.12
C GLU A 68 -1.00 12.98 8.98
N GLN A 69 -0.98 12.57 10.25
CA GLN A 69 -2.08 12.83 11.18
C GLN A 69 -2.27 14.32 11.41
N ALA A 70 -1.18 15.07 11.69
CA ALA A 70 -1.24 16.52 11.83
C ALA A 70 -1.79 17.21 10.57
N GLY A 71 -1.40 16.74 9.38
CA GLY A 71 -1.93 17.24 8.11
C GLY A 71 -3.44 17.01 7.95
N ARG A 72 -3.95 15.83 8.38
CA ARG A 72 -5.40 15.55 8.40
C ARG A 72 -6.13 16.49 9.36
N ASP A 73 -5.62 16.67 10.57
CA ASP A 73 -6.25 17.50 11.59
C ASP A 73 -6.29 18.98 11.18
N ILE A 74 -5.20 19.49 10.60
CA ILE A 74 -5.13 20.85 10.04
C ILE A 74 -6.18 21.06 8.94
N ASN A 75 -6.35 20.09 8.04
CA ASN A 75 -7.37 20.20 6.98
C ASN A 75 -8.79 20.27 7.54
N VAL A 76 -9.10 19.50 8.60
CA VAL A 76 -10.40 19.57 9.27
C VAL A 76 -10.61 20.95 9.90
N VAL A 77 -9.63 21.46 10.65
CA VAL A 77 -9.70 22.78 11.28
C VAL A 77 -9.84 23.89 10.23
N LEU A 78 -9.05 23.86 9.16
CA LEU A 78 -9.14 24.85 8.08
C LEU A 78 -10.50 24.80 7.37
N ASN A 79 -11.06 23.61 7.14
CA ASN A 79 -12.39 23.49 6.54
C ASN A 79 -13.48 24.00 7.48
N TYR A 80 -13.37 23.75 8.78
CA TYR A 80 -14.27 24.30 9.78
C TYR A 80 -14.19 25.84 9.82
N LEU A 81 -12.99 26.41 9.90
CA LEU A 81 -12.79 27.85 9.91
C LEU A 81 -13.30 28.51 8.62
N LYS A 82 -13.08 27.88 7.46
CA LYS A 82 -13.68 28.32 6.17
C LYS A 82 -15.21 28.33 6.21
N SER A 83 -15.84 27.32 6.83
CA SER A 83 -17.31 27.27 6.95
C SER A 83 -17.89 28.38 7.82
N GLN A 84 -17.12 28.86 8.80
CA GLN A 84 -17.54 29.90 9.74
C GLN A 84 -17.17 31.31 9.28
N SER A 85 -16.35 31.44 8.25
CA SER A 85 -15.88 32.74 7.76
C SER A 85 -16.69 33.19 6.54
N LYS A 86 -17.08 34.46 6.54
CA LYS A 86 -17.71 35.10 5.37
C LYS A 86 -16.62 35.46 4.37
N ILE A 87 -16.26 34.51 3.50
CA ILE A 87 -15.26 34.70 2.46
C ILE A 87 -15.96 35.30 1.23
N ILE A 88 -15.78 36.61 0.99
CA ILE A 88 -16.28 37.27 -0.23
C ILE A 88 -15.21 37.07 -1.32
N ARG A 89 -15.60 36.52 -2.46
CA ARG A 89 -14.68 36.34 -3.60
C ARG A 89 -14.56 37.66 -4.38
N ALA A 90 -13.38 37.95 -4.90
CA ALA A 90 -13.12 39.20 -5.64
C ALA A 90 -13.98 39.36 -6.92
N GLU A 91 -14.55 38.28 -7.44
CA GLU A 91 -15.49 38.28 -8.57
C GLU A 91 -16.92 38.72 -8.17
N GLU A 92 -17.20 38.83 -6.87
CA GLU A 92 -18.50 39.25 -6.30
C GLU A 92 -18.48 40.71 -5.78
N LEU A 93 -17.40 41.46 -6.06
CA LEU A 93 -17.23 42.91 -5.81
C LEU A 93 -17.40 43.69 -7.12
#